data_AF-A0A8T4M316-F1
#
_entry.id   AF-A0A8T4M316-F1
#
_cell.length_a   1.000
_cell.length_b   1.000
_cell.length_c   1.000
_cell.angle_alpha   90.00
_cell.angle_beta   90.00
_cell.angle_gamma   90.00
#
_symmetry.space_group_name_H-M   'P 1'
#
loop_
_entity.id
_entity.type
_entity.pdbx_description
1 polymer ?
#
loop_
_entity_poly.entity_id
_entity_poly.type
_entity_poly.pdbx_seq_one_letter_code
_entity_poly.pdbx_strand_id
1 'polypeptide(L)'
;MMIRKTNNFNIRGKRGGVPISVVVLVFVVVALISYSLFIFMGEKREIKKSIGSSLFVEEIYSREAQIRFYVESSVYQSLKEMNLFNFNAEDFIRRFSDKLNAGKNYFPEVEQILDKVSDGVEYDKDRGILKVNFDIVLEKSLTEKIDGKEVETAKARHKFVVREDYRIMQEAKNAEEQA
;
A
#
# COMPACT_ATOMS: atom_id res chain seq x y z
N MET A 1 85.03 59.60 -6.36
CA MET A 1 85.17 58.31 -7.08
C MET A 1 84.17 57.32 -6.49
N MET A 2 83.48 56.60 -7.37
CA MET A 2 82.19 55.94 -7.17
C MET A 2 82.17 54.74 -6.21
N ILE A 3 81.00 54.57 -5.62
CA ILE A 3 80.47 53.50 -4.77
C ILE A 3 80.55 52.12 -5.44
N ARG A 4 80.79 51.05 -4.66
CA ARG A 4 80.04 49.78 -4.69
C ARG A 4 80.53 48.80 -3.60
N LYS A 5 79.77 48.66 -2.51
CA LYS A 5 79.76 47.43 -1.69
C LYS A 5 78.58 46.59 -2.17
N THR A 6 78.88 45.42 -2.73
CA THR A 6 77.92 44.39 -3.12
C THR A 6 77.47 43.62 -1.88
N ASN A 7 76.22 43.81 -1.47
CA ASN A 7 75.58 42.90 -0.52
C ASN A 7 75.18 41.63 -1.27
N ASN A 8 75.88 40.53 -1.01
CA ASN A 8 75.47 39.21 -1.45
C ASN A 8 74.25 38.76 -0.63
N PHE A 9 73.04 38.98 -1.16
CA PHE A 9 71.85 38.29 -0.70
C PHE A 9 71.92 36.82 -1.12
N ASN A 10 72.36 35.98 -0.20
CA ASN A 10 72.31 34.53 -0.37
C ASN A 10 70.86 34.05 -0.12
N ILE A 11 70.01 34.14 -1.14
CA ILE A 11 68.67 33.55 -1.13
C ILE A 11 68.82 32.06 -1.45
N ARG A 12 69.14 31.25 -0.43
CA ARG A 12 69.03 29.79 -0.51
C ARG A 12 67.54 29.44 -0.63
N GLY A 13 67.11 29.12 -1.85
CA GLY A 13 65.76 28.68 -2.16
C GLY A 13 65.34 27.46 -1.34
N LYS A 14 64.50 27.68 -0.33
CA LYS A 14 63.68 26.61 0.27
C LYS A 14 62.49 26.39 -0.66
N ARG A 15 62.54 25.32 -1.46
CA ARG A 15 61.34 24.80 -2.12
C ARG A 15 60.34 24.44 -1.02
N GLY A 16 59.26 25.20 -0.90
CA GLY A 16 58.17 24.96 0.04
C GLY A 16 57.41 23.70 -0.37
N GLY A 17 57.92 22.54 0.03
CA GLY A 17 57.19 21.28 -0.06
C GLY A 17 56.17 21.21 1.06
N VAL A 18 54.93 20.86 0.73
CA VAL A 18 53.90 20.56 1.73
C VAL A 18 54.41 19.40 2.59
N PRO A 19 54.37 19.49 3.93
CA PRO A 19 54.81 18.41 4.78
C PRO A 19 54.00 17.15 4.50
N ILE A 20 54.67 16.00 4.38
CA ILE A 20 54.06 14.71 4.05
C ILE A 20 52.91 14.37 5.00
N SER A 21 52.99 14.77 6.26
CA SER A 21 51.93 14.62 7.25
C SER A 21 50.61 15.31 6.85
N VAL A 22 50.68 16.47 6.20
CA VAL A 22 49.50 17.19 5.70
C VAL A 22 48.90 16.45 4.50
N VAL A 23 49.73 15.90 3.63
CA VAL A 23 49.27 15.11 2.47
C VAL A 23 48.56 13.82 2.93
N VAL A 24 49.12 13.13 3.91
CA VAL A 24 48.52 11.92 4.51
C VAL A 24 47.20 12.27 5.21
N LEU A 25 47.15 13.38 5.96
CA LEU A 25 45.93 13.83 6.63
C LEU A 25 44.81 14.09 5.62
N VAL A 26 45.09 14.80 4.52
CA VAL A 26 44.11 15.06 3.46
C VAL A 26 43.61 13.76 2.85
N PHE A 27 44.49 12.81 2.59
CA PHE A 27 44.09 11.49 2.07
C PHE A 27 43.17 10.73 3.02
N VAL A 28 43.46 10.74 4.33
CA VAL A 28 42.62 10.09 5.34
C VAL A 28 41.25 10.75 5.42
N VAL A 29 41.19 12.09 5.41
CA VAL A 29 39.92 12.84 5.44
C VAL A 29 39.09 12.53 4.18
N VAL A 30 39.70 12.53 3.00
CA VAL A 30 39.03 12.19 1.74
C VAL A 30 38.53 10.74 1.77
N ALA A 31 39.32 9.80 2.28
CA ALA A 31 38.92 8.40 2.41
C ALA A 31 37.73 8.25 3.37
N LEU A 32 37.73 8.94 4.52
CA LEU A 32 36.64 8.91 5.49
C LEU A 32 35.36 9.54 4.93
N ILE A 33 35.45 10.65 4.21
CA ILE A 33 34.30 11.28 3.54
C ILE A 33 33.75 10.35 2.45
N SER A 34 34.63 9.73 1.66
CA SER A 34 34.22 8.79 0.60
C SER A 34 33.54 7.56 1.19
N TYR A 35 34.09 7.03 2.28
CA TYR A 35 33.55 5.88 2.99
C TYR A 35 32.19 6.19 3.64
N SER A 36 32.05 7.37 4.27
CA SER A 36 30.77 7.77 4.87
C SER A 36 29.69 7.96 3.79
N LEU A 37 30.01 8.61 2.68
CA LEU A 37 29.10 8.75 1.54
C LEU A 37 28.68 7.39 0.97
N PHE A 38 29.61 6.43 0.88
CA PHE A 38 29.33 5.09 0.41
C PHE A 38 28.36 4.33 1.33
N ILE A 39 28.59 4.37 2.65
CA ILE A 39 27.68 3.78 3.64
C ILE A 39 26.30 4.44 3.58
N PHE A 40 26.24 5.78 3.58
CA PHE A 40 24.99 6.51 3.52
C PHE A 40 24.19 6.24 2.23
N MET A 41 24.86 6.01 1.10
CA MET A 41 24.20 5.62 -0.15
C MET A 41 23.63 4.18 -0.08
N GLY A 42 24.29 3.28 0.64
CA GLY A 42 23.80 1.92 0.90
C GLY A 42 22.57 1.90 1.81
N GLU A 43 22.67 2.50 3.00
CA GLU A 43 21.59 2.52 4.00
C GLU A 43 20.34 3.25 3.52
N LYS A 44 20.48 4.39 2.81
CA LYS A 44 19.31 5.10 2.26
C LYS A 44 18.51 4.27 1.26
N ARG A 45 19.15 3.33 0.55
CA ARG A 45 18.45 2.42 -0.36
C ARG A 45 17.69 1.34 0.39
N GLU A 46 18.24 0.79 1.47
CA GLU A 46 17.57 -0.23 2.29
C GLU A 46 16.40 0.36 3.07
N ILE A 47 16.57 1.54 3.68
CA ILE A 47 15.51 2.25 4.41
C ILE A 47 14.36 2.64 3.46
N LYS A 48 14.67 3.13 2.25
CA LYS A 48 13.63 3.49 1.27
C LYS A 48 12.87 2.26 0.77
N LYS A 49 13.53 1.11 0.63
CA LYS A 49 12.89 -0.17 0.25
C LYS A 49 12.00 -0.72 1.37
N SER A 50 12.45 -0.69 2.63
CA SER A 50 11.67 -1.22 3.76
C SER A 50 10.42 -0.37 4.04
N ILE A 51 10.56 0.96 4.09
CA ILE A 51 9.42 1.89 4.26
C ILE A 51 8.44 1.79 3.08
N GLY A 52 8.94 1.66 1.85
CA GLY A 52 8.11 1.46 0.68
C GLY A 52 7.32 0.15 0.75
N SER A 53 7.92 -0.93 1.24
CA SER A 53 7.26 -2.23 1.38
C SER A 53 6.19 -2.27 2.49
N SER A 54 6.42 -1.60 3.63
CA SER A 54 5.45 -1.57 4.72
C SER A 54 4.23 -0.72 4.37
N LEU A 55 4.42 0.47 3.81
CA LEU A 55 3.32 1.34 3.37
C LEU A 55 2.47 0.68 2.28
N PHE A 56 3.12 -0.05 1.37
CA PHE A 56 2.43 -0.76 0.29
C PHE A 56 1.54 -1.89 0.81
N VAL A 57 1.98 -2.61 1.84
CA VAL A 57 1.21 -3.68 2.48
C VAL A 57 0.08 -3.11 3.36
N GLU A 58 0.36 -2.05 4.13
CA GLU A 58 -0.66 -1.35 4.93
C GLU A 58 -1.80 -0.81 4.07
N GLU A 59 -1.50 -0.27 2.89
CA GLU A 59 -2.53 0.24 1.99
C GLU A 59 -3.41 -0.88 1.43
N ILE A 60 -2.85 -2.06 1.16
CA ILE A 60 -3.64 -3.23 0.74
C ILE A 60 -4.59 -3.68 1.84
N TYR A 61 -4.12 -3.77 3.08
CA TYR A 61 -4.99 -4.13 4.22
C TYR A 61 -6.04 -3.06 4.51
N SER A 62 -5.68 -1.77 4.42
CA SER A 62 -6.65 -0.69 4.55
C SER A 62 -7.73 -0.77 3.47
N ARG A 63 -7.36 -1.12 2.23
CA ARG A 63 -8.30 -1.25 1.11
C ARG A 63 -9.16 -2.50 1.23
N GLU A 64 -8.61 -3.61 1.72
CA GLU A 64 -9.39 -4.80 2.10
C GLU A 64 -10.49 -4.42 3.09
N ALA A 65 -10.15 -3.74 4.19
CA ALA A 65 -11.10 -3.37 5.22
C ALA A 65 -12.24 -2.49 4.67
N GLN A 66 -11.92 -1.53 3.79
CA GLN A 66 -12.92 -0.67 3.14
C GLN A 66 -13.87 -1.45 2.23
N ILE A 67 -13.34 -2.37 1.40
CA ILE A 67 -14.15 -3.19 0.50
C ILE A 67 -15.02 -4.14 1.30
N ARG A 68 -14.45 -4.82 2.31
CA ARG A 68 -15.19 -5.70 3.21
C ARG A 68 -16.37 -4.96 3.85
N PHE A 69 -16.11 -3.82 4.46
CA PHE A 69 -17.14 -2.99 5.08
C PHE A 69 -18.22 -2.56 4.06
N TYR A 70 -17.81 -2.18 2.85
CA TYR A 70 -18.75 -1.77 1.80
C TYR A 70 -19.65 -2.93 1.34
N VAL A 71 -19.09 -4.13 1.18
CA VAL A 71 -19.85 -5.35 0.82
C VAL A 71 -20.82 -5.71 1.94
N GLU A 72 -20.38 -5.76 3.19
CA GLU A 72 -21.23 -6.04 4.36
C GLU A 72 -22.36 -5.03 4.50
N SER A 73 -22.07 -3.74 4.34
CA SER A 73 -23.07 -2.66 4.36
C SER A 73 -24.08 -2.81 3.23
N SER A 74 -23.63 -3.22 2.03
CA SER A 74 -24.51 -3.47 0.89
C SER A 74 -25.44 -4.66 1.14
N VAL A 75 -24.95 -5.73 1.77
CA VAL A 75 -25.79 -6.87 2.20
C VAL A 75 -26.84 -6.41 3.21
N TYR A 76 -26.42 -5.70 4.26
CA TYR A 76 -27.32 -5.24 5.31
C TYR A 76 -28.42 -4.31 4.77
N GLN A 77 -28.07 -3.35 3.91
CA GLN A 77 -29.05 -2.46 3.27
C GLN A 77 -30.02 -3.23 2.38
N SER A 78 -29.53 -4.25 1.66
CA SER A 78 -30.37 -5.08 0.81
C SER A 78 -31.39 -5.88 1.63
N LEU A 79 -30.99 -6.39 2.79
CA LEU A 79 -31.87 -7.08 3.73
C LEU A 79 -32.89 -6.14 4.39
N LYS A 80 -32.45 -4.94 4.81
CA LYS A 80 -33.31 -3.98 5.53
C LYS A 80 -34.53 -3.54 4.71
N GLU A 81 -34.40 -3.48 3.39
CA GLU A 81 -35.47 -3.07 2.49
C GLU A 81 -36.40 -4.23 2.08
N MET A 82 -36.17 -5.44 2.61
CA MET A 82 -36.94 -6.63 2.27
C MET A 82 -37.92 -7.03 3.37
N ASN A 83 -39.01 -7.67 2.95
CA ASN A 83 -39.88 -8.38 3.88
C ASN A 83 -39.24 -9.73 4.23
N LEU A 84 -38.63 -9.81 5.40
CA LEU A 84 -37.91 -10.99 5.88
C LEU A 84 -38.81 -12.21 6.10
N PHE A 85 -40.12 -12.01 6.31
CA PHE A 85 -41.09 -13.10 6.46
C PHE A 85 -41.39 -13.82 5.13
N ASN A 86 -41.18 -13.15 4.01
CA ASN A 86 -41.34 -13.72 2.67
C ASN A 86 -40.06 -13.46 1.85
N PHE A 87 -38.93 -13.88 2.40
CA PHE A 87 -37.62 -13.64 1.80
C PHE A 87 -37.50 -14.31 0.42
N ASN A 88 -37.14 -13.52 -0.58
CA ASN A 88 -36.84 -13.97 -1.93
C ASN A 88 -35.35 -13.73 -2.25
N ALA A 89 -34.60 -14.81 -2.45
CA ALA A 89 -33.17 -14.74 -2.75
C ALA A 89 -32.86 -14.01 -4.06
N GLU A 90 -33.72 -14.12 -5.09
CA GLU A 90 -33.52 -13.42 -6.36
C GLU A 90 -33.67 -11.90 -6.20
N ASP A 91 -34.65 -11.47 -5.40
CA ASP A 91 -34.85 -10.05 -5.10
C ASP A 91 -33.69 -9.49 -4.27
N PHE A 92 -33.18 -10.28 -3.32
CA PHE A 92 -31.97 -9.94 -2.58
C PHE A 92 -30.77 -9.77 -3.52
N ILE A 93 -30.50 -10.75 -4.38
CA ILE A 93 -29.38 -10.74 -5.34
C ILE A 93 -29.44 -9.50 -6.24
N ARG A 94 -30.63 -9.17 -6.75
CA ARG A 94 -30.83 -7.97 -7.58
C ARG A 94 -30.49 -6.69 -6.81
N ARG A 95 -31.08 -6.49 -5.63
CA ARG A 95 -30.83 -5.30 -4.81
C ARG A 95 -29.37 -5.19 -4.39
N PHE A 96 -28.78 -6.30 -3.99
CA PHE A 96 -27.38 -6.36 -3.59
C PHE A 96 -26.47 -5.99 -4.76
N SER A 97 -26.73 -6.52 -5.95
CA SER A 97 -26.03 -6.13 -7.18
C SER A 97 -26.18 -4.64 -7.50
N ASP A 98 -27.38 -4.08 -7.36
CA ASP A 98 -27.62 -2.65 -7.59
C ASP A 98 -26.82 -1.78 -6.62
N LYS A 99 -26.79 -2.16 -5.33
CA LYS A 99 -25.99 -1.45 -4.31
C LYS A 99 -24.52 -1.53 -4.64
N LEU A 100 -23.98 -2.71 -4.94
CA LEU A 100 -22.57 -2.92 -5.31
C LEU A 100 -22.18 -2.12 -6.57
N ASN A 101 -23.06 -2.10 -7.57
CA ASN A 101 -22.82 -1.38 -8.82
C ASN A 101 -22.74 0.15 -8.59
N ALA A 102 -23.51 0.69 -7.64
CA ALA A 102 -23.44 2.10 -7.28
C ALA A 102 -22.07 2.50 -6.69
N GLY A 103 -21.38 1.59 -5.99
CA GLY A 103 -20.04 1.85 -5.42
C GLY A 103 -18.88 1.43 -6.30
N LYS A 104 -19.12 0.85 -7.48
CA LYS A 104 -18.07 0.43 -8.42
C LYS A 104 -17.06 1.54 -8.76
N ASN A 105 -17.52 2.79 -8.82
CA ASN A 105 -16.66 3.95 -9.08
C ASN A 105 -15.66 4.22 -7.95
N TYR A 106 -15.99 3.84 -6.71
CA TYR A 106 -15.13 4.02 -5.54
C TYR A 106 -14.29 2.77 -5.26
N PHE A 107 -14.83 1.58 -5.54
CA PHE A 107 -14.18 0.29 -5.35
C PHE A 107 -14.32 -0.56 -6.62
N PRO A 108 -13.44 -0.38 -7.62
CA PRO A 108 -13.45 -1.17 -8.86
C PRO A 108 -13.37 -2.67 -8.63
N GLU A 109 -12.72 -3.10 -7.54
CA GLU A 109 -12.54 -4.51 -7.18
C GLU A 109 -13.85 -5.23 -6.87
N VAL A 110 -14.93 -4.49 -6.57
CA VAL A 110 -16.28 -5.02 -6.38
C VAL A 110 -16.85 -5.62 -7.67
N GLU A 111 -16.33 -5.27 -8.84
CA GLU A 111 -16.72 -5.90 -10.11
C GLU A 111 -16.51 -7.42 -10.11
N GLN A 112 -15.48 -7.90 -9.41
CA GLN A 112 -15.23 -9.34 -9.24
C GLN A 112 -16.37 -10.06 -8.51
N ILE A 113 -17.11 -9.31 -7.67
CA ILE A 113 -18.27 -9.80 -6.94
C ILE A 113 -19.48 -9.78 -7.85
N LEU A 114 -19.72 -8.68 -8.57
CA LEU A 114 -20.88 -8.50 -9.47
C LEU A 114 -21.05 -9.67 -10.44
N ASP A 115 -19.97 -10.16 -11.02
CA ASP A 115 -20.00 -11.29 -11.97
C ASP A 115 -20.39 -12.64 -11.32
N LYS A 116 -20.30 -12.74 -9.99
CA LYS A 116 -20.45 -13.99 -9.23
C LYS A 116 -21.50 -13.88 -8.12
N VAL A 117 -22.27 -12.80 -8.05
CA VAL A 117 -23.24 -12.57 -6.97
C VAL A 117 -24.20 -13.75 -6.83
N SER A 118 -24.73 -14.23 -7.97
CA SER A 118 -25.69 -15.33 -7.99
C SER A 118 -25.12 -16.64 -7.45
N ASP A 119 -23.83 -16.89 -7.63
CA ASP A 119 -23.16 -18.12 -7.19
C ASP A 119 -22.66 -18.03 -5.74
N GLY A 120 -22.38 -16.81 -5.26
CA GLY A 120 -21.86 -16.57 -3.91
C GLY A 120 -22.93 -16.35 -2.84
N VAL A 121 -24.21 -16.36 -3.22
CA VAL A 121 -25.34 -16.17 -2.29
C VAL A 121 -26.14 -17.46 -2.18
N GLU A 122 -26.26 -17.99 -0.96
CA GLU A 122 -27.04 -19.18 -0.65
C GLU A 122 -28.06 -18.87 0.44
N TYR A 123 -29.32 -19.25 0.24
CA TYR A 123 -30.37 -19.11 1.26
C TYR A 123 -30.88 -20.47 1.72
N ASP A 124 -30.61 -20.80 2.98
CA ASP A 124 -31.15 -21.97 3.67
C ASP A 124 -32.51 -21.61 4.28
N LYS A 125 -33.57 -22.05 3.60
CA LYS A 125 -34.96 -21.84 4.02
C LYS A 125 -35.30 -22.51 5.35
N ASP A 126 -34.72 -23.68 5.61
CA ASP A 126 -35.05 -24.47 6.80
C ASP A 126 -34.48 -23.83 8.07
N ARG A 127 -33.30 -23.20 7.94
CA ARG A 127 -32.62 -22.51 9.05
C ARG A 127 -32.86 -21.01 9.07
N GLY A 128 -33.41 -20.44 8.00
CA GLY A 128 -33.56 -19.00 7.83
C GLY A 128 -32.21 -18.28 7.77
N ILE A 129 -31.19 -18.91 7.20
CA ILE A 129 -29.82 -18.39 7.12
C ILE A 129 -29.52 -17.99 5.68
N LEU A 130 -29.10 -16.75 5.48
CA LEU A 130 -28.51 -16.28 4.22
C LEU A 130 -26.99 -16.27 4.35
N LYS A 131 -26.32 -17.02 3.49
CA LYS A 131 -24.86 -17.03 3.40
C LYS A 131 -24.41 -16.22 2.21
N VAL A 132 -23.42 -15.37 2.44
CA VAL A 132 -22.79 -14.56 1.41
C VAL A 132 -21.30 -14.86 1.42
N ASN A 133 -20.77 -15.40 0.32
CA ASN A 133 -19.40 -15.89 0.22
C ASN A 133 -18.74 -15.44 -1.09
N PHE A 134 -17.77 -14.54 -0.99
CA PHE A 134 -17.05 -14.03 -2.15
C PHE A 134 -15.54 -14.03 -1.94
N ASP A 135 -14.84 -14.43 -2.99
CA ASP A 135 -13.40 -14.35 -3.13
C ASP A 135 -13.04 -13.07 -3.89
N ILE A 136 -12.29 -12.16 -3.26
CA ILE A 136 -11.85 -10.89 -3.87
C ILE A 136 -10.33 -10.88 -3.95
N VAL A 137 -9.81 -10.49 -5.11
CA VAL A 137 -8.37 -10.34 -5.34
C VAL A 137 -8.04 -8.85 -5.45
N LEU A 138 -7.23 -8.36 -4.53
CA LEU A 138 -6.59 -7.04 -4.62
C LEU A 138 -5.25 -7.19 -5.33
N GLU A 139 -5.05 -6.43 -6.40
CA GLU A 139 -3.75 -6.29 -7.05
C GLU A 139 -3.29 -4.85 -6.97
N LYS A 140 -2.07 -4.66 -6.47
CA LYS A 140 -1.39 -3.37 -6.52
C LYS A 140 -0.02 -3.55 -7.14
N SER A 141 0.33 -2.67 -8.05
CA SER A 141 1.67 -2.56 -8.65
C SER A 141 2.28 -1.23 -8.23
N LEU A 142 3.54 -1.27 -7.78
CA LEU A 142 4.35 -0.09 -7.57
C LEU A 142 5.15 0.16 -8.85
N THR A 143 4.88 1.28 -9.50
CA THR A 143 5.62 1.73 -10.69
C THR A 143 6.52 2.90 -10.29
N GLU A 144 7.82 2.76 -10.55
CA GLU A 144 8.77 3.86 -10.44
C GLU A 144 9.14 4.38 -11.83
N LYS A 145 9.30 5.69 -11.95
CA LYS A 145 9.75 6.31 -13.20
C LYS A 145 11.28 6.42 -13.18
N ILE A 146 11.95 5.59 -13.99
CA ILE A 146 13.41 5.57 -14.13
C ILE A 146 13.73 5.99 -15.56
N ASP A 147 14.47 7.10 -15.72
CA ASP A 147 14.85 7.67 -17.03
C ASP A 147 13.68 7.88 -17.99
N GLY A 148 12.56 8.38 -17.46
CA GLY A 148 11.35 8.67 -18.23
C GLY A 148 10.50 7.45 -18.61
N LYS A 149 10.95 6.24 -18.27
CA LYS A 149 10.19 5.00 -18.45
C LYS A 149 9.55 4.57 -17.12
N GLU A 150 8.29 4.18 -17.17
CA GLU A 150 7.63 3.53 -16.03
C GLU A 150 8.11 2.07 -15.95
N VAL A 151 8.68 1.71 -14.81
CA VAL A 151 9.16 0.37 -14.52
C VAL A 151 8.38 -0.13 -13.32
N GLU A 152 7.71 -1.27 -13.46
CA GLU A 152 7.08 -1.95 -12.34
C GLU A 152 8.16 -2.53 -11.44
N THR A 153 8.23 -2.06 -10.20
CA THR A 153 9.27 -2.43 -9.23
C THR A 153 8.77 -3.41 -8.18
N ALA A 154 7.45 -3.46 -7.94
CA ALA A 154 6.84 -4.44 -7.05
C ALA A 154 5.38 -4.72 -7.44
N LYS A 155 4.93 -5.97 -7.28
CA LYS A 155 3.53 -6.35 -7.39
C LYS A 155 3.11 -7.09 -6.12
N ALA A 156 2.01 -6.69 -5.52
CA ALA A 156 1.37 -7.45 -4.46
C ALA A 156 -0.03 -7.87 -4.91
N ARG A 157 -0.34 -9.12 -4.58
CA ARG A 157 -1.64 -9.74 -4.82
C ARG A 157 -2.14 -10.29 -3.50
N HIS A 158 -3.29 -9.80 -3.04
CA HIS A 158 -3.91 -10.26 -1.81
C HIS A 158 -5.31 -10.79 -2.12
N LYS A 159 -5.53 -12.07 -1.81
CA LYS A 159 -6.85 -12.69 -1.91
C LYS A 159 -7.45 -12.76 -0.52
N PHE A 160 -8.63 -12.18 -0.35
CA PHE A 160 -9.41 -12.28 0.88
C PHE A 160 -10.82 -12.77 0.58
N VAL A 161 -11.47 -13.28 1.63
CA VAL A 161 -12.80 -13.88 1.53
C VAL A 161 -13.76 -13.12 2.44
N VAL A 162 -14.89 -12.70 1.89
CA VAL A 162 -16.03 -12.18 2.65
C VAL A 162 -16.98 -13.35 2.87
N ARG A 163 -17.16 -13.77 4.12
CA ARG A 163 -18.06 -14.87 4.53
C ARG A 163 -18.91 -14.42 5.69
N GLU A 164 -20.19 -14.22 5.43
CA GLU A 164 -21.14 -13.80 6.45
C GLU A 164 -22.42 -14.64 6.37
N ASP A 165 -22.91 -15.04 7.55
CA ASP A 165 -24.12 -15.83 7.74
C ASP A 165 -25.15 -14.97 8.49
N TYR A 166 -26.21 -14.55 7.80
CA TYR A 166 -27.27 -13.71 8.36
C TYR A 166 -28.48 -14.55 8.75
N ARG A 167 -28.87 -14.48 10.03
CA ARG A 167 -30.09 -15.15 10.53
C ARG A 167 -31.32 -14.26 10.34
N ILE A 168 -32.04 -14.50 9.25
CA ILE A 168 -33.15 -13.66 8.80
C ILE A 168 -34.43 -13.86 9.64
N MET A 169 -34.71 -15.10 10.07
CA MET A 169 -35.98 -15.40 10.76
C MET A 169 -36.00 -15.05 12.26
N GLN A 170 -34.85 -14.97 12.92
CA GLN A 170 -34.79 -14.60 14.35
C GLN A 170 -34.96 -13.09 14.58
N GLU A 171 -34.46 -12.26 13.66
CA GLU A 171 -34.60 -10.80 13.75
C GLU A 171 -36.03 -10.32 13.45
N ALA A 172 -36.73 -10.97 12.51
CA ALA A 172 -38.11 -10.66 12.18
C ALA A 172 -39.07 -10.91 13.37
N LYS A 173 -38.88 -12.01 14.13
CA LYS A 173 -39.65 -12.30 15.35
C LYS A 173 -39.37 -11.32 16.49
N ASN A 174 -38.11 -10.95 16.70
CA ASN A 174 -37.74 -10.02 17.77
C ASN A 174 -38.20 -8.58 17.48
N ALA A 175 -38.32 -8.20 16.20
CA ALA A 175 -38.83 -6.89 15.79
C ALA A 175 -40.35 -6.74 15.99
N GLU A 176 -41.12 -7.83 15.86
CA GLU A 176 -42.57 -7.83 16.18
C GLU A 176 -42.84 -7.78 17.69
N GLU A 177 -42.05 -8.45 18.53
CA GLU A 177 -42.24 -8.42 19.99
C GLU A 177 -41.88 -7.06 20.64
N GLN A 178 -41.23 -6.16 19.90
CA GLN A 178 -40.84 -4.83 20.36
C GLN A 178 -41.69 -3.69 19.76
N ALA A 179 -42.65 -3.99 18.87
CA ALA A 179 -43.59 -3.03 18.27
C ALA A 179 -44.97 -3.09 18.93
#